data_AF-A0A4U0V4D5-F1
#
_entry.id   AF-A0A4U0V4D5-F1
#
_cell.length_a   1.000
_cell.length_b   1.000
_cell.length_c   1.000
_cell.angle_alpha   90.00
_cell.angle_beta   90.00
_cell.angle_gamma   90.00
#
_symmetry.space_group_name_H-M   'P 1'
#
loop_
_entity.id
_entity.type
_entity.pdbx_description
1 polymer ?
#
loop_
_entity_poly.entity_id
_entity_poly.type
_entity_poly.pdbx_seq_one_letter_code
_entity_poly.pdbx_strand_id
1 'polypeptide(L)'
;MKTEICLSYIRKWLYRGSPVDMTITEMPLREMELERSPGNDLRMSHQVILSFAFIVFGTHHGQTLTAQEGYAMYGKALLDLNEAMSDPTCYTQDEVYLSVVSLACFETLARTSPGSRIKHTIGLGKLLELRGPAAYCSQKSYQTFNCISALMLATSLNTGNPSILARTEWKAALRARCTLGLHDTREQDLHDLTADCTVLNAEREALLAKCPSDAASTAVARGDIEQRALSLRADLLAWRQQWESDPNNTYTESPSIPPSESLQPHGTQATLKPTPYEFHQDSAAIMLMMYNTTLIHLLRILVTPSTQTQNQQHAEDPYRAAEKAAAIEISRCVPYYLNAESREQLGSSPILCWAIIAALRTLGGKGTVEGVWMMEGLGSAVGGDIARLL
;
A
#
# COMPACT_ATOMS: atom_id res chain seq x y z
N MET A 1 -34.08 -3.59 -1.15
CA MET A 1 -33.70 -2.73 0.02
C MET A 1 -32.45 -3.19 0.80
N LYS A 2 -32.32 -4.46 1.25
CA LYS A 2 -31.16 -4.94 2.05
C LYS A 2 -29.82 -4.72 1.33
N THR A 3 -29.78 -5.02 0.03
CA THR A 3 -28.57 -4.91 -0.79
C THR A 3 -28.08 -3.47 -0.94
N GLU A 4 -28.99 -2.51 -1.13
CA GLU A 4 -28.67 -1.08 -1.22
C GLU A 4 -28.04 -0.55 0.08
N ILE A 5 -28.56 -0.98 1.23
CA ILE A 5 -28.01 -0.62 2.54
C ILE A 5 -26.59 -1.15 2.69
N CYS A 6 -26.38 -2.43 2.34
CA CYS A 6 -25.06 -3.05 2.41
C CYS A 6 -24.07 -2.33 1.48
N LEU A 7 -24.42 -2.15 0.20
CA LEU A 7 -23.57 -1.45 -0.77
C LEU A 7 -23.25 -0.02 -0.34
N SER A 8 -24.25 0.74 0.12
CA SER A 8 -24.05 2.11 0.62
C SER A 8 -23.13 2.16 1.84
N TYR A 9 -23.15 1.11 2.68
CA TYR A 9 -22.26 1.01 3.84
C TYR A 9 -20.80 0.83 3.42
N ILE A 10 -20.50 -0.10 2.51
CA ILE A 10 -19.12 -0.38 2.06
C ILE A 10 -18.54 0.80 1.29
N ARG A 11 -19.35 1.54 0.52
CA ARG A 11 -18.87 2.69 -0.27
C ARG A 11 -18.20 3.77 0.59
N LYS A 12 -18.57 3.87 1.88
CA LYS A 12 -17.91 4.77 2.84
C LYS A 12 -16.45 4.40 3.13
N TRP A 13 -16.04 3.20 2.76
CA TRP A 13 -14.71 2.63 2.99
C TRP A 13 -13.93 2.42 1.68
N LEU A 14 -14.46 2.88 0.55
CA LEU A 14 -13.80 2.80 -0.74
C LEU A 14 -13.31 4.18 -1.17
N TYR A 15 -12.19 4.22 -1.88
CA TYR A 15 -11.73 5.44 -2.53
C TYR A 15 -12.76 5.86 -3.58
N ARG A 16 -13.25 7.11 -3.49
CA ARG A 16 -14.22 7.63 -4.46
C ARG A 16 -13.63 7.63 -5.86
N GLY A 17 -14.39 7.12 -6.83
CA GLY A 17 -13.91 6.98 -8.20
C GLY A 17 -12.90 5.84 -8.38
N SER A 18 -12.66 5.01 -7.36
CA SER A 18 -11.98 3.73 -7.56
C SER A 18 -12.80 2.83 -8.50
N PRO A 19 -12.18 1.85 -9.17
CA PRO A 19 -12.89 0.88 -10.00
C PRO A 19 -14.01 0.18 -9.25
N VAL A 20 -13.80 -0.15 -7.97
CA VAL A 20 -14.81 -0.80 -7.15
C VAL A 20 -15.99 0.14 -6.90
N ASP A 21 -15.75 1.41 -6.55
CA ASP A 21 -16.81 2.41 -6.37
C ASP A 21 -17.55 2.75 -7.67
N MET A 22 -16.82 2.85 -8.79
CA MET A 22 -17.42 3.02 -10.12
C MET A 22 -18.30 1.82 -10.49
N THR A 23 -17.83 0.60 -10.22
CA THR A 23 -18.60 -0.62 -10.48
C THR A 23 -19.88 -0.63 -9.64
N ILE A 24 -19.81 -0.27 -8.36
CA ILE A 24 -21.01 -0.14 -7.51
C ILE A 24 -21.98 0.91 -8.06
N THR A 25 -21.48 2.00 -8.63
CA THR A 25 -22.30 3.05 -9.24
C THR A 25 -22.97 2.57 -10.52
N GLU A 26 -22.29 1.74 -11.30
CA GLU A 26 -22.78 1.15 -12.55
C GLU A 26 -23.73 -0.05 -12.33
N MET A 27 -23.82 -0.62 -11.12
CA MET A 27 -24.68 -1.77 -10.84
C MET A 27 -26.19 -1.42 -10.93
N PRO A 28 -26.96 -2.06 -11.82
CA PRO A 28 -28.41 -1.88 -11.86
C PRO A 28 -29.06 -2.55 -10.63
N LEU A 29 -29.46 -1.73 -9.66
CA LEU A 29 -30.02 -2.19 -8.37
C LEU A 29 -31.31 -3.02 -8.51
N ARG A 30 -32.04 -2.86 -9.63
CA ARG A 30 -33.31 -3.55 -9.90
C ARG A 30 -33.15 -4.99 -10.45
N GLU A 31 -31.98 -5.37 -10.95
CA GLU A 31 -31.74 -6.73 -11.46
C GLU A 31 -31.27 -7.72 -10.38
N MET A 32 -31.00 -7.23 -9.16
CA MET A 32 -30.52 -8.07 -8.05
C MET A 32 -31.65 -8.72 -7.23
N GLU A 33 -32.90 -8.29 -7.41
CA GLU A 33 -34.08 -8.84 -6.73
C GLU A 33 -34.85 -9.87 -7.58
N LEU A 34 -34.54 -9.99 -8.89
CA LEU A 34 -35.13 -11.04 -9.74
C LEU A 34 -34.29 -12.31 -9.67
N GLU A 35 -34.95 -13.40 -9.25
CA GLU A 35 -34.45 -14.75 -9.44
C GLU A 35 -33.92 -14.96 -10.86
N ARG A 36 -32.79 -15.66 -10.93
CA ARG A 36 -32.12 -16.18 -12.14
C ARG A 36 -33.09 -16.35 -13.32
N SER A 37 -33.07 -15.38 -14.23
CA SER A 37 -33.38 -15.70 -15.61
C SER A 37 -32.14 -16.38 -16.22
N PRO A 38 -32.27 -17.58 -16.81
CA PRO A 38 -31.14 -18.23 -17.47
C PRO A 38 -30.73 -17.37 -18.67
N GLY A 39 -29.64 -16.61 -18.50
CA GLY A 39 -29.15 -15.65 -19.50
C GLY A 39 -28.64 -14.32 -18.93
N ASN A 40 -28.98 -13.97 -17.67
CA ASN A 40 -28.40 -12.82 -16.97
C ASN A 40 -27.33 -13.32 -16.00
N ASP A 41 -26.12 -13.58 -16.51
CA ASP A 41 -24.94 -13.74 -15.66
C ASP A 41 -24.73 -12.41 -14.92
N LEU A 42 -25.00 -12.39 -13.61
CA LEU A 42 -24.44 -11.35 -12.76
C LEU A 42 -22.93 -11.37 -12.99
N ARG A 43 -22.41 -10.29 -13.55
CA ARG A 43 -20.98 -10.01 -13.71
C ARG A 43 -20.22 -10.45 -12.45
N MET A 44 -19.23 -11.33 -12.59
CA MET A 44 -18.50 -11.94 -11.47
C MET A 44 -18.02 -10.91 -10.44
N SER A 45 -17.54 -9.76 -10.90
CA SER A 45 -17.10 -8.63 -10.07
C SER A 45 -18.23 -8.08 -9.21
N HIS A 46 -19.46 -8.04 -9.71
CA HIS A 46 -20.63 -7.64 -8.93
C HIS A 46 -20.89 -8.64 -7.80
N GLN A 47 -20.83 -9.95 -8.09
CA GLN A 47 -21.01 -11.00 -7.09
C GLN A 47 -19.93 -10.92 -6.00
N VAL A 48 -18.67 -10.66 -6.39
CA VAL A 48 -17.57 -10.41 -5.45
C VAL A 48 -17.88 -9.21 -4.56
N ILE A 49 -18.17 -8.05 -5.14
CA ILE A 49 -18.43 -6.80 -4.40
C ILE A 49 -19.63 -6.95 -3.45
N LEU A 50 -20.71 -7.58 -3.91
CA LEU A 50 -21.90 -7.86 -3.10
C LEU A 50 -21.60 -8.79 -1.92
N SER A 51 -20.83 -9.85 -2.16
CA SER A 51 -20.43 -10.78 -1.11
C SER A 51 -19.75 -10.05 0.04
N PHE A 52 -18.82 -9.15 -0.28
CA PHE A 52 -18.11 -8.36 0.71
C PHE A 52 -18.99 -7.32 1.39
N ALA A 53 -19.91 -6.70 0.66
CA ALA A 53 -20.87 -5.78 1.26
C ALA A 53 -21.67 -6.44 2.38
N PHE A 54 -22.10 -7.68 2.16
CA PHE A 54 -22.84 -8.45 3.15
C PHE A 54 -21.95 -8.93 4.30
N ILE A 55 -20.74 -9.41 4.02
CA ILE A 55 -19.78 -9.83 5.05
C ILE A 55 -19.46 -8.65 5.98
N VAL A 56 -18.99 -7.54 5.43
CA VAL A 56 -18.54 -6.38 6.21
C VAL A 56 -19.70 -5.77 7.00
N PHE A 57 -20.85 -5.54 6.36
CA PHE A 57 -22.02 -5.02 7.03
C PHE A 57 -22.51 -5.96 8.15
N GLY A 58 -22.62 -7.25 7.85
CA GLY A 58 -23.07 -8.27 8.79
C GLY A 58 -22.15 -8.40 9.99
N THR A 59 -20.84 -8.45 9.77
CA THR A 59 -19.84 -8.52 10.85
C THR A 59 -19.83 -7.25 11.70
N HIS A 60 -19.85 -6.06 11.10
CA HIS A 60 -19.80 -4.80 11.86
C HIS A 60 -21.04 -4.55 12.71
N HIS A 61 -22.21 -5.06 12.32
CA HIS A 61 -23.47 -4.88 13.04
C HIS A 61 -23.94 -6.13 13.80
N GLY A 62 -23.11 -7.19 13.87
CA GLY A 62 -23.48 -8.43 14.55
C GLY A 62 -24.64 -9.21 13.90
N GLN A 63 -24.89 -9.00 12.61
CA GLN A 63 -25.94 -9.72 11.86
C GLN A 63 -25.38 -10.99 11.22
N THR A 64 -25.34 -12.07 11.99
CA THR A 64 -24.73 -13.35 11.57
C THR A 64 -25.33 -13.91 10.28
N LEU A 65 -26.66 -13.85 10.09
CA LEU A 65 -27.30 -14.36 8.87
C LEU A 65 -26.84 -13.57 7.63
N THR A 66 -26.77 -12.24 7.72
CA THR A 66 -26.27 -11.39 6.65
C THR A 66 -24.81 -11.70 6.32
N ALA A 67 -23.96 -11.91 7.33
CA ALA A 67 -22.58 -12.31 7.10
C ALA A 67 -22.48 -13.70 6.45
N GLN A 68 -23.28 -14.68 6.87
CA GLN A 68 -23.33 -16.03 6.29
C GLN A 68 -23.77 -16.03 4.82
N GLU A 69 -24.78 -15.24 4.47
CA GLU A 69 -25.17 -15.01 3.07
C GLU A 69 -24.00 -14.45 2.26
N GLY A 70 -23.29 -13.46 2.83
CA GLY A 70 -22.07 -12.91 2.26
C GLY A 70 -21.00 -13.96 1.99
N TYR A 71 -20.70 -14.82 2.97
CA TYR A 71 -19.73 -15.91 2.82
C TYR A 71 -20.15 -16.95 1.77
N ALA A 72 -21.44 -17.26 1.65
CA ALA A 72 -21.95 -18.16 0.61
C ALA A 72 -21.76 -17.56 -0.80
N MET A 73 -22.08 -16.27 -0.97
CA MET A 73 -21.82 -15.55 -2.23
C MET A 73 -20.33 -15.50 -2.57
N TYR A 74 -19.48 -15.27 -1.56
CA TYR A 74 -18.02 -15.24 -1.70
C TYR A 74 -17.47 -16.59 -2.18
N GLY A 75 -17.88 -17.69 -1.55
CA GLY A 75 -17.47 -19.04 -1.95
C GLY A 75 -17.86 -19.36 -3.39
N LYS A 76 -19.07 -18.98 -3.80
CA LYS A 76 -19.51 -19.12 -5.20
C LYS A 76 -18.68 -18.26 -6.15
N ALA A 77 -18.41 -17.00 -5.80
CA ALA A 77 -17.63 -16.10 -6.65
C ALA A 77 -16.19 -16.61 -6.86
N LEU A 78 -15.61 -17.25 -5.85
CA LEU A 78 -14.31 -17.90 -5.98
C LEU A 78 -14.34 -19.11 -6.92
N LEU A 79 -15.42 -19.90 -6.91
CA LEU A 79 -15.60 -21.02 -7.84
C LEU A 79 -15.72 -20.52 -9.29
N ASP A 80 -16.61 -19.54 -9.51
CA ASP A 80 -16.84 -18.92 -10.83
C ASP A 80 -15.53 -18.30 -11.37
N LEU A 81 -14.78 -17.59 -10.50
CA LEU A 81 -13.48 -17.02 -10.86
C LEU A 81 -12.44 -18.10 -11.20
N ASN A 82 -12.39 -19.19 -10.44
CA ASN A 82 -11.44 -20.28 -10.69
C ASN A 82 -11.73 -21.00 -12.02
N GLU A 83 -13.01 -21.16 -12.37
CA GLU A 83 -13.42 -21.67 -13.68
C GLU A 83 -12.99 -20.71 -14.80
N ALA A 84 -13.27 -19.41 -14.67
CA ALA A 84 -12.87 -18.40 -15.64
C ALA A 84 -11.34 -18.29 -15.81
N MET A 85 -10.57 -18.47 -14.73
CA MET A 85 -9.10 -18.51 -14.79
C MET A 85 -8.54 -19.78 -15.44
N SER A 86 -9.32 -20.86 -15.48
CA SER A 86 -8.92 -22.12 -16.11
C SER A 86 -9.06 -22.09 -17.64
N ASP A 87 -9.85 -21.16 -18.17
CA ASP A 87 -10.03 -20.93 -19.60
C ASP A 87 -9.07 -19.84 -20.12
N PRO A 88 -8.17 -20.18 -21.08
CA PRO A 88 -7.25 -19.22 -21.67
C PRO A 88 -7.88 -18.00 -22.35
N THR A 89 -9.14 -18.09 -22.74
CA THR A 89 -9.87 -17.02 -23.42
C THR A 89 -10.59 -16.08 -22.44
N CYS A 90 -10.77 -16.51 -21.19
CA CYS A 90 -11.53 -15.76 -20.19
C CYS A 90 -10.62 -15.03 -19.19
N TYR A 91 -9.45 -15.56 -18.83
CA TYR A 91 -8.62 -14.96 -17.77
C TYR A 91 -8.11 -13.55 -18.09
N THR A 92 -8.04 -13.17 -19.37
CA THR A 92 -7.62 -11.84 -19.81
C THR A 92 -8.74 -10.82 -19.81
N GLN A 93 -9.98 -11.19 -19.51
CA GLN A 93 -11.12 -10.27 -19.54
C GLN A 93 -11.12 -9.30 -18.36
N ASP A 94 -11.62 -8.07 -18.59
CA ASP A 94 -11.67 -7.02 -17.56
C ASP A 94 -12.52 -7.42 -16.36
N GLU A 95 -13.51 -8.28 -16.58
CA GLU A 95 -14.38 -8.82 -15.54
C GLU A 95 -13.61 -9.70 -14.53
N VAL A 96 -12.74 -10.60 -15.02
CA VAL A 96 -11.88 -11.44 -14.18
C VAL A 96 -10.91 -10.58 -13.39
N TYR A 97 -10.29 -9.61 -14.07
CA TYR A 97 -9.34 -8.72 -13.43
C TYR A 97 -9.98 -7.84 -12.35
N LEU A 98 -11.12 -7.22 -12.65
CA LEU A 98 -11.87 -6.41 -11.70
C LEU A 98 -12.36 -7.24 -10.50
N SER A 99 -12.73 -8.50 -10.72
CA SER A 99 -13.07 -9.45 -9.66
C SER A 99 -11.87 -9.68 -8.72
N VAL A 100 -10.68 -9.94 -9.28
CA VAL A 100 -9.46 -10.17 -8.48
C VAL A 100 -9.01 -8.90 -7.76
N VAL A 101 -9.10 -7.75 -8.41
CA VAL A 101 -8.82 -6.44 -7.80
C VAL A 101 -9.76 -6.18 -6.64
N SER A 102 -11.06 -6.44 -6.83
CA SER A 102 -12.06 -6.33 -5.78
C SER A 102 -11.69 -7.24 -4.61
N LEU A 103 -11.42 -8.54 -4.83
CA LEU A 103 -10.96 -9.48 -3.79
C LEU A 103 -9.74 -8.92 -3.02
N ALA A 104 -8.72 -8.42 -3.73
CA ALA A 104 -7.51 -7.87 -3.11
C ALA A 104 -7.79 -6.61 -2.27
N CYS A 105 -8.65 -5.70 -2.77
CA CYS A 105 -9.09 -4.52 -2.04
C CYS A 105 -9.90 -4.90 -0.79
N PHE A 106 -10.78 -5.90 -0.86
CA PHE A 106 -11.61 -6.26 0.28
C PHE A 106 -10.88 -7.06 1.35
N GLU A 107 -9.80 -7.77 1.01
CA GLU A 107 -8.93 -8.37 2.02
C GLU A 107 -8.28 -7.34 2.95
N THR A 108 -8.20 -6.07 2.57
CA THR A 108 -7.77 -5.01 3.50
C THR A 108 -8.85 -4.70 4.55
N LEU A 109 -10.13 -4.91 4.22
CA LEU A 109 -11.28 -4.57 5.07
C LEU A 109 -11.79 -5.76 5.90
N ALA A 110 -11.99 -6.93 5.28
CA ALA A 110 -12.66 -8.07 5.90
C ALA A 110 -11.71 -9.15 6.45
N ARG A 111 -10.42 -9.14 6.05
CA ARG A 111 -9.35 -10.08 6.44
C ARG A 111 -9.86 -11.52 6.63
N THR A 112 -10.13 -12.22 5.51
CA THR A 112 -10.71 -13.57 5.58
C THR A 112 -9.75 -14.59 6.18
N SER A 113 -8.43 -14.43 5.94
CA SER A 113 -7.40 -15.27 6.55
C SER A 113 -6.02 -14.60 6.63
N PRO A 114 -5.13 -15.04 7.56
CA PRO A 114 -3.75 -14.54 7.61
C PRO A 114 -3.02 -14.75 6.27
N GLY A 115 -2.48 -13.66 5.72
CA GLY A 115 -1.73 -13.70 4.46
C GLY A 115 -2.57 -13.81 3.19
N SER A 116 -3.91 -13.88 3.25
CA SER A 116 -4.79 -13.84 2.06
C SER A 116 -4.42 -12.67 1.15
N ARG A 117 -4.29 -11.46 1.72
CA ARG A 117 -3.94 -10.25 0.97
C ARG A 117 -2.68 -10.42 0.11
N ILE A 118 -1.61 -11.00 0.66
CA ILE A 118 -0.35 -11.21 -0.08
C ILE A 118 -0.59 -12.18 -1.24
N LYS A 119 -1.33 -13.27 -1.02
CA LYS A 119 -1.67 -14.25 -2.07
C LYS A 119 -2.48 -13.60 -3.19
N HIS A 120 -3.48 -12.77 -2.86
CA HIS A 120 -4.28 -12.05 -3.86
C HIS A 120 -3.43 -11.06 -4.65
N THR A 121 -2.56 -10.28 -4.01
CA THR A 121 -1.67 -9.36 -4.72
C THR A 121 -0.67 -10.09 -5.62
N ILE A 122 -0.12 -11.23 -5.18
CA ILE A 122 0.75 -12.06 -6.02
C ILE A 122 -0.03 -12.60 -7.24
N GLY A 123 -1.24 -13.11 -7.02
CA GLY A 123 -2.12 -13.58 -8.10
C GLY A 123 -2.44 -12.47 -9.10
N LEU A 124 -2.69 -11.26 -8.61
CA LEU A 124 -2.93 -10.07 -9.42
C LEU A 124 -1.71 -9.69 -10.26
N GLY A 125 -0.51 -9.79 -9.71
CA GLY A 125 0.75 -9.62 -10.46
C GLY A 125 0.90 -10.64 -11.59
N LYS A 126 0.52 -11.90 -11.37
CA LYS A 126 0.53 -12.93 -12.43
C LYS A 126 -0.51 -12.64 -13.52
N LEU A 127 -1.72 -12.22 -13.15
CA LEU A 127 -2.75 -11.84 -14.12
C LEU A 127 -2.34 -10.63 -14.97
N LEU A 128 -1.68 -9.65 -14.35
CA LEU A 128 -1.07 -8.53 -15.04
C LEU A 128 -0.02 -8.99 -16.06
N GLU A 129 0.90 -9.86 -15.63
CA GLU A 129 1.93 -10.41 -16.51
C GLU A 129 1.33 -11.12 -17.72
N LEU A 130 0.28 -11.91 -17.53
CA LEU A 130 -0.42 -12.61 -18.61
C LEU A 130 -1.14 -11.67 -19.58
N ARG A 131 -1.69 -10.56 -19.08
CA ARG A 131 -2.37 -9.53 -19.89
C ARG A 131 -1.38 -8.66 -20.67
N GLY A 132 -0.18 -8.49 -20.12
CA GLY A 132 0.87 -7.65 -20.67
C GLY A 132 0.59 -6.14 -20.55
N PRO A 133 1.61 -5.32 -20.84
CA PRO A 133 1.53 -3.87 -20.68
C PRO A 133 0.50 -3.19 -21.58
N ALA A 134 0.17 -3.77 -22.73
CA ALA A 134 -0.80 -3.21 -23.69
C ALA A 134 -2.26 -3.25 -23.19
N ALA A 135 -2.57 -4.09 -22.18
CA ALA A 135 -3.93 -4.21 -21.67
C ALA A 135 -4.45 -2.95 -20.93
N TYR A 136 -3.58 -1.95 -20.70
CA TYR A 136 -3.88 -0.74 -19.94
C TYR A 136 -4.03 0.53 -20.79
N CYS A 137 -4.32 0.35 -22.08
CA CYS A 137 -4.60 1.46 -23.00
C CYS A 137 -5.91 2.20 -22.64
N SER A 138 -6.93 1.48 -22.15
CA SER A 138 -8.21 2.09 -21.78
C SER A 138 -8.11 2.86 -20.45
N GLN A 139 -8.88 3.94 -20.30
CA GLN A 139 -8.92 4.71 -19.05
C GLN A 139 -9.41 3.87 -17.87
N LYS A 140 -10.42 3.01 -18.06
CA LYS A 140 -11.00 2.17 -17.02
C LYS A 140 -10.00 1.11 -16.52
N SER A 141 -9.32 0.43 -17.45
CA SER A 141 -8.30 -0.56 -17.13
C SER A 141 -7.12 0.11 -16.39
N TYR A 142 -6.73 1.32 -16.82
CA TYR A 142 -5.68 2.08 -16.16
C TYR A 142 -6.05 2.55 -14.75
N GLN A 143 -7.26 3.12 -14.53
CA GLN A 143 -7.72 3.46 -13.17
C GLN A 143 -7.70 2.24 -12.26
N THR A 144 -8.06 1.08 -12.82
CA THR A 144 -7.99 -0.20 -12.10
C THR A 144 -6.58 -0.61 -11.73
N PHE A 145 -5.65 -0.46 -12.67
CA PHE A 145 -4.24 -0.63 -12.41
C PHE A 145 -3.71 0.35 -11.35
N ASN A 146 -4.04 1.63 -11.44
CA ASN A 146 -3.48 2.64 -10.54
C ASN A 146 -3.87 2.38 -9.09
N CYS A 147 -5.08 1.89 -8.84
CA CYS A 147 -5.52 1.53 -7.49
C CYS A 147 -4.72 0.39 -6.86
N ILE A 148 -4.11 -0.48 -7.66
CA ILE A 148 -3.41 -1.69 -7.17
C ILE A 148 -1.88 -1.62 -7.30
N SER A 149 -1.35 -0.69 -8.11
CA SER A 149 0.10 -0.56 -8.37
C SER A 149 0.87 -0.38 -7.07
N ALA A 150 0.38 0.51 -6.20
CA ALA A 150 0.85 0.72 -4.84
C ALA A 150 0.86 -0.57 -3.99
N LEU A 151 -0.24 -1.33 -4.03
CA LEU A 151 -0.37 -2.58 -3.27
C LEU A 151 0.65 -3.62 -3.75
N MET A 152 0.90 -3.68 -5.05
CA MET A 152 1.90 -4.57 -5.64
C MET A 152 3.33 -4.19 -5.28
N LEU A 153 3.67 -2.91 -5.34
CA LEU A 153 4.98 -2.40 -4.92
C LEU A 153 5.22 -2.70 -3.44
N ALA A 154 4.25 -2.39 -2.58
CA ALA A 154 4.31 -2.70 -1.16
C ALA A 154 4.46 -4.22 -0.91
N THR A 155 3.74 -5.07 -1.65
CA THR A 155 3.85 -6.53 -1.51
C THR A 155 5.22 -7.03 -1.95
N SER A 156 5.77 -6.47 -3.03
CA SER A 156 7.09 -6.83 -3.56
C SER A 156 8.19 -6.49 -2.55
N LEU A 157 8.16 -5.28 -1.98
CA LEU A 157 9.10 -4.86 -0.92
C LEU A 157 8.97 -5.70 0.35
N ASN A 158 7.75 -6.04 0.78
CA ASN A 158 7.53 -6.86 1.97
C ASN A 158 7.93 -8.32 1.80
N THR A 159 7.81 -8.87 0.58
CA THR A 159 8.12 -10.28 0.30
C THR A 159 9.54 -10.51 -0.20
N GLY A 160 10.32 -9.45 -0.43
CA GLY A 160 11.66 -9.56 -0.99
C GLY A 160 11.66 -10.05 -2.43
N ASN A 161 10.59 -9.80 -3.19
CA ASN A 161 10.47 -10.20 -4.59
C ASN A 161 10.52 -8.96 -5.50
N PRO A 162 11.10 -9.07 -6.71
CA PRO A 162 11.08 -7.97 -7.66
C PRO A 162 9.65 -7.76 -8.18
N SER A 163 9.23 -6.50 -8.26
CA SER A 163 7.94 -6.13 -8.86
C SER A 163 7.99 -6.28 -10.37
N ILE A 164 6.92 -6.77 -10.99
CA ILE A 164 6.78 -6.76 -12.46
C ILE A 164 6.84 -5.34 -13.03
N LEU A 165 6.49 -4.33 -12.22
CA LEU A 165 6.49 -2.92 -12.60
C LEU A 165 7.90 -2.35 -12.77
N ALA A 166 8.92 -3.06 -12.28
CA ALA A 166 10.31 -2.68 -12.49
C ALA A 166 10.78 -2.98 -13.92
N ARG A 167 10.07 -3.85 -14.66
CA ARG A 167 10.45 -4.23 -16.02
C ARG A 167 10.25 -3.07 -17.00
N THR A 168 11.18 -2.94 -17.93
CA THR A 168 11.25 -1.82 -18.88
C THR A 168 9.97 -1.67 -19.71
N GLU A 169 9.39 -2.77 -20.17
CA GLU A 169 8.16 -2.76 -20.97
C GLU A 169 6.95 -2.21 -20.20
N TRP A 170 6.88 -2.44 -18.88
CA TRP A 170 5.81 -1.92 -18.03
C TRP A 170 5.99 -0.42 -17.78
N LYS A 171 7.20 0.02 -17.43
CA LYS A 171 7.50 1.45 -17.26
C LYS A 171 7.24 2.24 -18.54
N ALA A 172 7.64 1.70 -19.69
CA ALA A 172 7.42 2.34 -20.98
C ALA A 172 5.91 2.54 -21.28
N ALA A 173 5.09 1.51 -21.03
CA ALA A 173 3.64 1.60 -21.23
C ALA A 173 2.98 2.63 -20.32
N LEU A 174 3.39 2.70 -19.05
CA LEU A 174 2.84 3.65 -18.09
C LEU A 174 3.29 5.10 -18.38
N ARG A 175 4.56 5.30 -18.76
CA ARG A 175 5.09 6.60 -19.18
C ARG A 175 4.41 7.13 -20.45
N ALA A 176 4.00 6.25 -21.37
CA ALA A 176 3.22 6.66 -22.54
C ALA A 176 1.87 7.29 -22.18
N ARG A 177 1.35 7.08 -20.97
CA ARG A 177 0.13 7.76 -20.49
C ARG A 177 0.42 9.13 -19.89
N CYS A 178 1.60 9.31 -19.32
CA CYS A 178 2.08 10.60 -18.83
C CYS A 178 2.24 11.60 -19.99
N THR A 179 2.79 11.14 -21.11
CA THR A 179 2.94 11.98 -22.32
C THR A 179 1.61 12.41 -22.93
N LEU A 180 0.54 11.64 -22.68
CA LEU A 180 -0.83 11.98 -23.09
C LEU A 180 -1.56 12.86 -22.07
N GLY A 181 -0.92 13.25 -20.96
CA GLY A 181 -1.54 14.03 -19.88
C GLY A 181 -2.60 13.26 -19.08
N LEU A 182 -2.59 11.93 -19.16
CA LEU A 182 -3.58 11.05 -18.50
C LEU A 182 -3.12 10.56 -17.12
N HIS A 183 -1.88 10.85 -16.75
CA HIS A 183 -1.29 10.51 -15.46
C HIS A 183 -0.26 11.54 -15.02
N ASP A 184 -0.11 11.73 -13.71
CA ASP A 184 0.88 12.60 -13.12
C ASP A 184 2.28 11.99 -13.32
N THR A 185 3.17 12.76 -13.94
CA THR A 185 4.53 12.31 -14.25
C THR A 185 5.36 12.09 -12.97
N ARG A 186 5.15 12.90 -11.94
CA ARG A 186 5.91 12.80 -10.68
C ARG A 186 5.47 11.59 -9.87
N GLU A 187 4.18 11.29 -9.85
CA GLU A 187 3.66 10.06 -9.25
C GLU A 187 4.27 8.83 -9.97
N GLN A 188 4.30 8.85 -11.30
CA GLN A 188 4.91 7.77 -12.08
C GLN A 188 6.41 7.63 -11.84
N ASP A 189 7.16 8.74 -11.77
CA ASP A 189 8.60 8.70 -11.49
C ASP A 189 8.87 8.07 -10.11
N LEU A 190 8.06 8.42 -9.11
CA LEU A 190 8.17 7.81 -7.78
C LEU A 190 7.84 6.31 -7.83
N HIS A 191 6.78 5.92 -8.55
CA HIS A 191 6.43 4.52 -8.76
C HIS A 191 7.57 3.73 -9.43
N ASP A 192 8.22 4.31 -10.44
CA ASP A 192 9.35 3.69 -11.14
C ASP A 192 10.55 3.49 -10.21
N LEU A 193 10.88 4.50 -9.39
CA LEU A 193 11.95 4.43 -8.40
C LEU A 193 11.66 3.40 -7.31
N THR A 194 10.43 3.35 -6.80
CA THR A 194 10.00 2.31 -5.85
C THR A 194 10.05 0.93 -6.49
N ALA A 195 9.69 0.79 -7.77
CA ALA A 195 9.78 -0.47 -8.49
C ALA A 195 11.23 -0.96 -8.57
N ASP A 196 12.18 -0.08 -8.90
CA ASP A 196 13.61 -0.42 -8.92
C ASP A 196 14.15 -0.80 -7.54
N CYS A 197 13.68 -0.11 -6.49
CA CYS A 197 14.01 -0.47 -5.12
C CYS A 197 13.58 -1.91 -4.78
N THR A 198 12.47 -2.40 -5.35
CA THR A 198 12.01 -3.78 -5.12
C THR A 198 12.99 -4.81 -5.69
N VAL A 199 13.62 -4.50 -6.82
CA VAL A 199 14.63 -5.35 -7.46
C VAL A 199 15.88 -5.43 -6.61
N LEU A 200 16.42 -4.28 -6.17
CA LEU A 200 17.61 -4.24 -5.31
C LEU A 200 17.37 -4.93 -3.97
N ASN A 201 16.17 -4.77 -3.40
CA ASN A 201 15.78 -5.46 -2.17
C ASN A 201 15.78 -6.99 -2.38
N ALA A 202 15.22 -7.49 -3.48
CA ALA A 202 15.22 -8.91 -3.80
C ALA A 202 16.63 -9.47 -4.05
N GLU A 203 17.49 -8.74 -4.76
CA GLU A 203 18.88 -9.12 -4.99
C GLU A 203 19.66 -9.22 -3.67
N ARG A 204 19.44 -8.27 -2.76
CA ARG A 204 20.03 -8.30 -1.41
C ARG A 204 19.57 -9.50 -0.61
N GLU A 205 18.26 -9.77 -0.56
CA GLU A 205 17.72 -10.93 0.17
C GLU A 205 18.24 -12.25 -0.41
N ALA A 206 18.32 -12.37 -1.74
CA ALA A 206 18.92 -13.52 -2.40
C ALA A 206 20.42 -13.69 -2.06
N LEU A 207 21.16 -12.59 -1.90
CA LEU A 207 22.56 -12.62 -1.46
C LEU A 207 22.69 -13.04 0.01
N LEU A 208 21.80 -12.58 0.89
CA LEU A 208 21.78 -12.97 2.31
C LEU A 208 21.38 -14.44 2.51
N ALA A 209 20.54 -15.00 1.64
CA ALA A 209 20.13 -16.39 1.69
C ALA A 209 21.22 -17.38 1.23
N LYS A 210 22.25 -16.92 0.50
CA LYS A 210 23.36 -17.78 0.03
C LYS A 210 24.32 -18.09 1.17
N CYS A 211 24.66 -19.37 1.34
CA CYS A 211 25.74 -19.79 2.22
C CYS A 211 27.09 -19.20 1.74
N PRO A 212 27.95 -18.74 2.66
CA PRO A 212 29.25 -18.14 2.34
C PRO A 212 30.25 -19.21 1.88
N SER A 213 30.04 -19.77 0.69
CA SER A 213 30.97 -20.69 0.04
C SER A 213 31.99 -19.96 -0.82
N ASP A 214 31.65 -18.76 -1.32
CA ASP A 214 32.54 -17.87 -2.06
C ASP A 214 32.40 -16.42 -1.56
N ALA A 215 33.29 -16.06 -0.62
CA ALA A 215 33.32 -14.72 -0.02
C ALA A 215 33.69 -13.62 -1.03
N ALA A 216 34.49 -13.94 -2.06
CA ALA A 216 34.94 -12.97 -3.05
C ALA A 216 33.81 -12.60 -4.02
N SER A 217 33.10 -13.60 -4.57
CA SER A 217 31.92 -13.36 -5.41
C SER A 217 30.82 -12.62 -4.64
N THR A 218 30.62 -12.96 -3.37
CA THR A 218 29.64 -12.30 -2.49
C THR A 218 29.99 -10.83 -2.23
N ALA A 219 31.27 -10.50 -2.06
CA ALA A 219 31.72 -9.12 -1.87
C ALA A 219 31.53 -8.28 -3.13
N VAL A 220 31.84 -8.82 -4.32
CA VAL A 220 31.62 -8.14 -5.61
C VAL A 220 30.13 -7.87 -5.84
N ALA A 221 29.28 -8.88 -5.66
CA ALA A 221 27.83 -8.74 -5.82
C ALA A 221 27.23 -7.73 -4.83
N ARG A 222 27.74 -7.70 -3.59
CA ARG A 222 27.36 -6.69 -2.60
C ARG A 222 27.74 -5.27 -3.04
N GLY A 223 28.96 -5.10 -3.56
CA GLY A 223 29.43 -3.81 -4.06
C GLY A 223 28.60 -3.28 -5.23
N ASP A 224 28.18 -4.15 -6.16
CA ASP A 224 27.27 -3.78 -7.25
C ASP A 224 25.90 -3.31 -6.74
N ILE A 225 25.29 -4.07 -5.82
CA ILE A 225 24.01 -3.70 -5.19
C ILE A 225 24.13 -2.36 -4.46
N GLU A 226 25.21 -2.15 -3.70
CA GLU A 226 25.47 -0.91 -2.98
C GLU A 226 25.60 0.28 -3.93
N GLN A 227 26.39 0.15 -5.00
CA GLN A 227 26.56 1.20 -6.00
C GLN A 227 25.23 1.57 -6.67
N ARG A 228 24.43 0.57 -7.06
CA ARG A 228 23.11 0.80 -7.66
C ARG A 228 22.12 1.41 -6.66
N ALA A 229 22.15 1.00 -5.40
CA ALA A 229 21.34 1.59 -4.34
C ALA A 229 21.72 3.05 -4.05
N LEU A 230 23.01 3.40 -4.09
CA LEU A 230 23.47 4.79 -3.98
C LEU A 230 23.00 5.65 -5.15
N SER A 231 23.07 5.13 -6.38
CA SER A 231 22.53 5.82 -7.56
C SER A 231 21.03 6.05 -7.42
N LEU A 232 20.26 5.01 -7.09
CA LEU A 232 18.81 5.11 -6.95
C LEU A 232 18.40 6.05 -5.81
N ARG A 233 19.19 6.10 -4.73
CA ARG A 233 19.00 7.09 -3.65
C ARG A 233 19.24 8.52 -4.14
N ALA A 234 20.26 8.76 -4.98
CA ALA A 234 20.50 10.07 -5.55
C ALA A 234 19.33 10.51 -6.44
N ASP A 235 18.81 9.60 -7.27
CA ASP A 235 17.63 9.85 -8.11
C ASP A 235 16.39 10.14 -7.27
N LEU A 236 16.18 9.39 -6.19
CA LEU A 236 15.06 9.61 -5.26
C LEU A 236 15.16 10.97 -4.54
N LEU A 237 16.37 11.40 -4.15
CA LEU A 237 16.59 12.73 -3.57
C LEU A 237 16.39 13.85 -4.60
N ALA A 238 16.80 13.64 -5.85
CA ALA A 238 16.55 14.58 -6.94
C ALA A 238 15.05 14.72 -7.23
N TRP A 239 14.32 13.59 -7.25
CA TRP A 239 12.87 13.58 -7.33
C TRP A 239 12.24 14.39 -6.20
N ARG A 240 12.74 14.23 -4.96
CA ARG A 240 12.24 14.97 -3.80
C ARG A 240 12.37 16.48 -3.97
N GLN A 241 13.54 16.94 -4.40
CA GLN A 241 13.78 18.37 -4.64
C GLN A 241 12.84 18.95 -5.71
N GLN A 242 12.61 18.18 -6.79
CA GLN A 242 11.69 18.57 -7.84
C GLN A 242 10.23 18.59 -7.35
N TRP A 243 9.84 17.60 -6.54
CA TRP A 243 8.52 17.53 -5.94
C TRP A 243 8.27 18.72 -5.00
N GLU A 244 9.24 19.10 -4.15
CA GLU A 244 9.14 20.26 -3.25
C GLU A 244 9.08 21.61 -3.98
N SER A 245 9.60 21.68 -5.21
CA SER A 245 9.56 22.92 -6.01
C SER A 245 8.16 23.29 -6.52
N ASP A 246 7.21 22.35 -6.48
CA ASP A 246 5.81 22.62 -6.85
C ASP A 246 5.04 23.22 -5.67
N PRO A 247 4.46 24.43 -5.81
CA PRO A 247 3.67 25.06 -4.75
C PRO A 247 2.50 24.19 -4.25
N ASN A 248 1.96 23.29 -5.09
CA ASN A 248 0.86 22.39 -4.70
C ASN A 248 1.28 21.31 -3.71
N ASN A 249 2.58 21.05 -3.59
CA ASN A 249 3.15 20.05 -2.69
C ASN A 249 3.59 20.64 -1.34
N THR A 250 3.32 21.93 -1.12
CA THR A 250 3.65 22.60 0.14
C THR A 250 2.81 22.05 1.30
N TYR A 251 3.42 22.05 2.48
CA TYR A 251 2.79 21.67 3.74
C TYR A 251 3.28 22.57 4.86
N THR A 252 2.45 22.73 5.89
CA THR A 252 2.77 23.53 7.08
C THR A 252 2.84 22.63 8.31
N GLU A 253 3.69 23.00 9.25
CA GLU A 253 3.73 22.33 10.56
C GLU A 253 2.64 22.91 11.46
N SER A 254 1.73 22.06 11.94
CA SER A 254 0.76 22.50 12.95
C SER A 254 1.50 22.81 14.26
N PRO A 255 1.23 23.95 14.92
CA PRO A 255 1.84 24.26 16.20
C PRO A 255 1.46 23.20 17.24
N SER A 256 2.45 22.62 17.91
CA SER A 256 2.23 21.74 19.06
C SER A 256 1.41 22.48 20.10
N ILE A 257 0.18 22.03 20.37
CA ILE A 257 -0.58 22.53 21.53
C ILE A 257 0.28 22.19 22.76
N PRO A 258 0.77 23.18 23.53
CA PRO A 258 1.53 22.89 24.72
C PRO A 258 0.65 22.05 25.65
N PRO A 259 1.18 21.00 26.29
CA PRO A 259 0.39 20.22 27.22
C PRO A 259 -0.12 21.18 28.31
N SER A 260 -1.44 21.24 28.49
CA SER A 260 -2.02 21.85 29.69
C SER A 260 -1.27 21.31 30.90
N GLU A 261 -0.81 22.21 31.77
CA GLU A 261 0.01 21.93 32.95
C GLU A 261 -0.62 20.84 33.84
N SER A 262 -0.39 19.57 33.52
CA SER A 262 -0.57 18.47 34.45
C SER A 262 0.80 18.15 35.03
N LEU A 263 0.99 18.54 36.29
CA LEU A 263 2.12 18.23 37.17
C LEU A 263 2.80 16.90 36.83
N GLN A 264 3.92 16.94 36.09
CA GLN A 264 4.84 15.81 36.00
C GLN A 264 6.06 16.06 36.89
N PRO A 265 6.49 15.08 37.70
CA PRO A 265 7.62 15.21 38.59
C PRO A 265 8.94 15.30 37.80
N HIS A 266 9.83 16.18 38.29
CA HIS A 266 11.14 16.48 37.73
C HIS A 266 11.96 15.24 37.36
N GLY A 267 12.43 15.15 36.11
CA GLY A 267 13.53 14.26 35.73
C GLY A 267 13.52 13.73 34.29
N THR A 268 12.38 13.73 33.60
CA THR A 268 12.31 13.17 32.24
C THR A 268 12.61 14.25 31.20
N GLN A 269 13.65 14.07 30.39
CA GLN A 269 13.92 14.91 29.22
C GLN A 269 12.62 15.08 28.41
N ALA A 270 12.21 16.32 28.19
CA ALA A 270 11.09 16.66 27.33
C ALA A 270 11.43 16.18 25.90
N THR A 271 10.95 15.00 25.53
CA THR A 271 11.07 14.48 24.18
C THR A 271 10.21 15.38 23.29
N LEU A 272 10.83 16.13 22.38
CA LEU A 272 10.11 16.94 21.39
C LEU A 272 9.16 16.01 20.64
N LYS A 273 7.85 16.17 20.87
CA LYS A 273 6.84 15.46 20.10
C LYS A 273 6.89 15.99 18.66
N PRO A 274 7.00 15.14 17.63
CA PRO A 274 6.96 15.57 16.24
C PRO A 274 5.69 16.39 15.96
N THR A 275 5.84 17.52 15.26
CA THR A 275 4.71 18.36 14.83
C THR A 275 4.01 17.73 13.61
N PRO A 276 2.67 17.62 13.62
CA PRO A 276 1.92 17.16 12.45
C PRO A 276 2.12 18.05 11.23
N TYR A 277 2.00 17.46 10.04
CA TYR A 277 1.92 18.18 8.78
C TYR A 277 0.47 18.40 8.35
N GLU A 278 0.20 19.61 7.85
CA GLU A 278 -1.02 19.98 7.15
C GLU A 278 -0.73 20.15 5.67
N PHE A 279 -1.49 19.46 4.83
CA PHE A 279 -1.33 19.49 3.38
C PHE A 279 -2.52 20.18 2.72
N HIS A 280 -2.27 20.80 1.57
CA HIS A 280 -3.34 21.33 0.73
C HIS A 280 -4.00 20.26 -0.15
N GLN A 281 -3.30 19.16 -0.42
CA GLN A 281 -3.75 18.09 -1.30
C GLN A 281 -3.39 16.71 -0.73
N ASP A 282 -4.30 15.76 -0.84
CA ASP A 282 -4.08 14.38 -0.39
C ASP A 282 -2.93 13.70 -1.16
N SER A 283 -2.86 13.94 -2.48
CA SER A 283 -1.82 13.37 -3.34
C SER A 283 -0.41 13.73 -2.86
N ALA A 284 -0.21 14.96 -2.35
CA ALA A 284 1.07 15.40 -1.80
C ALA A 284 1.49 14.56 -0.59
N ALA A 285 0.58 14.35 0.35
CA ALA A 285 0.85 13.54 1.53
C ALA A 285 1.10 12.06 1.16
N ILE A 286 0.33 11.48 0.23
CA ILE A 286 0.56 10.10 -0.26
C ILE A 286 1.96 9.96 -0.87
N MET A 287 2.34 10.88 -1.76
CA MET A 287 3.64 10.86 -2.43
C MET A 287 4.80 11.01 -1.43
N LEU A 288 4.70 11.93 -0.46
CA LEU A 288 5.71 12.09 0.60
C LEU A 288 5.84 10.83 1.46
N MET A 289 4.73 10.16 1.79
CA MET A 289 4.78 8.90 2.54
C MET A 289 5.41 7.78 1.71
N MET A 290 5.08 7.66 0.43
CA MET A 290 5.68 6.67 -0.47
C MET A 290 7.18 6.92 -0.70
N TYR A 291 7.59 8.18 -0.84
CA TYR A 291 8.99 8.60 -0.91
C TYR A 291 9.77 8.12 0.31
N ASN A 292 9.31 8.48 1.52
CA ASN A 292 10.00 8.11 2.74
C ASN A 292 10.03 6.60 2.96
N THR A 293 8.97 5.90 2.54
CA THR A 293 8.94 4.44 2.64
C THR A 293 9.97 3.80 1.70
N THR A 294 10.07 4.29 0.46
CA THR A 294 11.10 3.86 -0.49
C THR A 294 12.50 4.16 0.04
N LEU A 295 12.69 5.34 0.63
CA LEU A 295 13.96 5.75 1.25
C LEU A 295 14.34 4.82 2.42
N ILE A 296 13.40 4.47 3.31
CA ILE A 296 13.64 3.49 4.40
C ILE A 296 14.17 2.17 3.83
N HIS A 297 13.53 1.65 2.77
CA HIS A 297 13.98 0.40 2.14
C HIS A 297 15.37 0.53 1.50
N LEU A 298 15.67 1.63 0.81
CA LEU A 298 17.01 1.87 0.25
C LEU A 298 18.08 1.99 1.33
N LEU A 299 17.80 2.70 2.42
CA LEU A 299 18.73 2.85 3.53
C LEU A 299 19.03 1.49 4.17
N ARG A 300 18.03 0.61 4.33
CA ARG A 300 18.24 -0.77 4.81
C ARG A 300 19.10 -1.62 3.88
N ILE A 301 19.03 -1.37 2.58
CA ILE A 301 19.92 -2.03 1.60
C ILE A 301 21.38 -1.59 1.83
N LEU A 302 21.58 -0.29 2.08
CA LEU A 302 22.90 0.32 2.30
C LEU A 302 23.50 0.05 3.69
N VAL A 303 22.68 -0.29 4.70
CA VAL A 303 23.18 -0.68 6.02
C VAL A 303 24.03 -1.95 5.90
N THR A 304 25.32 -1.79 6.19
CA THR A 304 26.26 -2.91 6.22
C THR A 304 26.08 -3.68 7.54
N PRO A 305 25.88 -5.00 7.53
CA PRO A 305 25.91 -5.78 8.77
C PRO A 305 27.31 -5.67 9.36
N SER A 306 27.44 -4.96 10.49
CA SER A 306 28.71 -4.79 11.18
C SER A 306 29.29 -6.16 11.53
N THR A 307 30.38 -6.55 10.88
CA THR A 307 31.23 -7.64 11.38
C THR A 307 31.77 -7.19 12.73
N GLN A 308 31.20 -7.74 13.81
CA GLN A 308 31.57 -7.43 15.18
C GLN A 308 33.09 -7.55 15.35
N THR A 309 33.76 -6.40 15.45
CA THR A 309 35.03 -6.28 16.15
C THR A 309 34.71 -5.45 17.37
N GLN A 310 34.64 -6.09 18.54
CA GLN A 310 34.05 -5.59 19.80
C GLN A 310 34.69 -4.32 20.41
N ASN A 311 35.51 -3.54 19.69
CA ASN A 311 36.33 -2.49 20.29
C ASN A 311 36.16 -1.07 19.71
N GLN A 312 35.10 -0.79 18.94
CA GLN A 312 34.81 0.60 18.55
C GLN A 312 33.43 1.04 19.05
N GLN A 313 33.49 2.01 19.97
CA GLN A 313 32.35 2.70 20.56
C GLN A 313 31.45 3.33 19.49
N HIS A 314 30.16 3.32 19.79
CA HIS A 314 29.00 3.70 19.01
C HIS A 314 29.12 5.00 18.19
N ALA A 315 29.63 4.92 16.96
CA ALA A 315 29.17 5.83 15.91
C ALA A 315 27.86 5.24 15.36
N GLU A 316 26.73 5.92 15.54
CA GLU A 316 25.48 5.52 14.87
C GLU A 316 25.72 5.52 13.35
N ASP A 317 25.40 4.40 12.70
CA ASP A 317 25.46 4.28 11.25
C ASP A 317 24.60 5.40 10.62
N PRO A 318 25.18 6.27 9.75
CA PRO A 318 24.46 7.41 9.18
C PRO A 318 23.20 6.99 8.41
N TYR A 319 23.17 5.77 7.86
CA TYR A 319 21.99 5.25 7.19
C TYR A 319 20.85 4.92 8.17
N ARG A 320 21.17 4.46 9.38
CA ARG A 320 20.16 4.19 10.43
C ARG A 320 19.57 5.47 10.99
N ALA A 321 20.38 6.52 11.15
CA ALA A 321 19.88 7.83 11.56
C ALA A 321 18.93 8.41 10.48
N ALA A 322 19.31 8.32 9.21
CA ALA A 322 18.46 8.72 8.09
C ALA A 322 17.18 7.88 7.98
N GLU A 323 17.24 6.58 8.31
CA GLU A 323 16.07 5.68 8.31
C GLU A 323 15.06 6.14 9.36
N LYS A 324 15.53 6.43 10.58
CA LYS A 324 14.70 6.99 11.66
C LYS A 324 14.09 8.34 11.25
N ALA A 325 14.86 9.23 10.63
CA ALA A 325 14.35 10.52 10.15
C ALA A 325 13.21 10.35 9.13
N ALA A 326 13.38 9.45 8.14
CA ALA A 326 12.33 9.16 7.16
C ALA A 326 11.06 8.57 7.81
N ALA A 327 11.22 7.73 8.84
CA ALA A 327 10.08 7.22 9.60
C ALA A 327 9.36 8.31 10.40
N ILE A 328 10.09 9.28 10.96
CA ILE A 328 9.51 10.46 11.62
C ILE A 328 8.70 11.29 10.62
N GLU A 329 9.21 11.52 9.41
CA GLU A 329 8.48 12.24 8.35
C GLU A 329 7.14 11.57 8.01
N ILE A 330 7.12 10.24 7.85
CA ILE A 330 5.88 9.47 7.67
C ILE A 330 4.93 9.71 8.85
N SER A 331 5.45 9.60 10.06
CA SER A 331 4.74 9.80 11.32
C SER A 331 4.05 11.17 11.39
N ARG A 332 4.67 12.22 10.86
CA ARG A 332 4.12 13.58 10.81
C ARG A 332 2.99 13.73 9.78
N CYS A 333 2.97 12.88 8.75
CA CYS A 333 1.87 12.84 7.78
C CYS A 333 0.62 12.14 8.32
N VAL A 334 0.74 11.28 9.32
CA VAL A 334 -0.36 10.43 9.81
C VAL A 334 -1.56 11.24 10.34
N PRO A 335 -1.40 12.29 11.18
CA PRO A 335 -2.53 13.03 11.73
C PRO A 335 -3.42 13.69 10.67
N TYR A 336 -2.84 14.15 9.55
CA TYR A 336 -3.58 14.69 8.41
C TYR A 336 -4.68 13.72 7.94
N TYR A 337 -4.34 12.43 7.88
CA TYR A 337 -5.25 11.39 7.43
C TYR A 337 -6.22 10.89 8.51
N LEU A 338 -5.89 11.09 9.78
CA LEU A 338 -6.74 10.71 10.90
C LEU A 338 -7.82 11.75 11.22
N ASN A 339 -7.77 12.93 10.62
CA ASN A 339 -8.86 13.89 10.70
C ASN A 339 -10.12 13.33 10.00
N ALA A 340 -11.31 13.64 10.52
CA ALA A 340 -12.57 12.96 10.19
C ALA A 340 -12.92 12.96 8.69
N GLU A 341 -12.54 14.00 7.94
CA GLU A 341 -12.75 14.08 6.48
C GLU A 341 -11.81 13.14 5.71
N SER A 342 -10.61 12.89 6.21
CA SER A 342 -9.58 12.05 5.60
C SER A 342 -9.61 10.59 6.08
N ARG A 343 -10.31 10.29 7.17
CA ARG A 343 -10.47 8.92 7.71
C ARG A 343 -11.21 7.99 6.74
N GLU A 344 -12.11 8.52 5.92
CA GLU A 344 -12.77 7.76 4.84
C GLU A 344 -11.75 7.23 3.81
N GLN A 345 -10.60 7.91 3.68
CA GLN A 345 -9.51 7.52 2.78
C GLN A 345 -8.50 6.57 3.44
N LEU A 346 -8.48 6.46 4.77
CA LEU A 346 -7.50 5.67 5.53
C LEU A 346 -7.53 4.19 5.17
N GLY A 347 -8.74 3.64 5.05
CA GLY A 347 -8.97 2.25 4.65
C GLY A 347 -8.80 2.00 3.13
N SER A 348 -8.66 3.08 2.37
CA SER A 348 -8.77 3.09 0.91
C SER A 348 -7.42 3.19 0.18
N SER A 349 -6.35 3.63 0.87
CA SER A 349 -5.01 3.76 0.27
C SER A 349 -4.03 2.70 0.80
N PRO A 350 -3.62 1.71 -0.04
CA PRO A 350 -2.59 0.73 0.32
C PRO A 350 -1.24 1.37 0.70
N ILE A 351 -0.89 2.50 0.09
CA ILE A 351 0.34 3.25 0.37
C ILE A 351 0.36 3.70 1.82
N LEU A 352 -0.74 4.29 2.29
CA LEU A 352 -0.85 4.84 3.63
C LEU A 352 -0.63 3.77 4.70
N CYS A 353 -1.36 2.66 4.60
CA CYS A 353 -1.25 1.53 5.52
C CYS A 353 0.19 0.98 5.54
N TRP A 354 0.81 0.85 4.37
CA TRP A 354 2.15 0.33 4.25
C TRP A 354 3.21 1.28 4.82
N ALA A 355 3.12 2.57 4.52
CA ALA A 355 4.03 3.58 5.05
C ALA A 355 3.97 3.62 6.58
N ILE A 356 2.76 3.57 7.16
CA ILE A 356 2.59 3.50 8.62
C ILE A 356 3.27 2.26 9.22
N ILE A 357 3.08 1.09 8.60
CA ILE A 357 3.73 -0.15 9.06
C ILE A 357 5.26 -0.04 8.97
N ALA A 358 5.78 0.52 7.87
CA ALA A 358 7.21 0.70 7.67
C ALA A 358 7.81 1.65 8.73
N ALA A 359 7.15 2.77 9.00
CA ALA A 359 7.56 3.72 10.03
C ALA A 359 7.47 3.11 11.44
N LEU A 360 6.38 2.44 11.80
CA LEU A 360 6.24 1.76 13.09
C LEU A 360 7.35 0.75 13.35
N ARG A 361 7.69 -0.08 12.33
CA ARG A 361 8.80 -1.04 12.42
C ARG A 361 10.15 -0.34 12.61
N THR A 362 10.37 0.74 11.87
CA THR A 362 11.63 1.52 11.94
C THR A 362 11.80 2.20 13.30
N LEU A 363 10.73 2.77 13.83
CA LEU A 363 10.73 3.45 15.12
C LEU A 363 10.76 2.47 16.30
N GLY A 364 10.60 1.16 16.10
CA GLY A 364 10.63 0.16 17.18
C GLY A 364 9.28 -0.05 17.89
N GLY A 365 8.19 0.43 17.30
CA GLY A 365 6.82 0.25 17.80
C GLY A 365 6.65 0.69 19.27
N LYS A 366 6.00 -0.13 20.10
CA LYS A 366 5.78 0.20 21.52
C LYS A 366 7.06 0.18 22.37
N GLY A 367 8.20 -0.24 21.80
CA GLY A 367 9.48 -0.33 22.50
C GLY A 367 10.23 0.98 22.63
N THR A 368 9.77 2.05 21.97
CA THR A 368 10.43 3.37 21.94
C THR A 368 9.42 4.50 22.17
N VAL A 369 9.91 5.68 22.55
CA VAL A 369 9.07 6.86 22.78
C VAL A 369 8.40 7.31 21.47
N GLU A 370 9.14 7.27 20.38
CA GLU A 370 8.70 7.68 19.05
C GLU A 370 7.62 6.74 18.48
N GLY A 371 7.76 5.43 18.70
CA GLY A 371 6.76 4.47 18.25
C GLY A 371 5.53 4.46 19.17
N VAL A 372 5.66 4.73 20.47
CA VAL A 372 4.50 5.00 21.35
C VAL A 372 3.75 6.24 20.89
N TRP A 373 4.44 7.34 20.59
CA TRP A 373 3.83 8.57 20.07
C TRP A 373 3.06 8.30 18.77
N MET A 374 3.65 7.55 17.84
CA MET A 374 2.98 7.22 16.58
C MET A 374 1.71 6.39 16.82
N MET A 375 1.74 5.46 17.78
CA MET A 375 0.57 4.66 18.17
C MET A 375 -0.50 5.47 18.91
N GLU A 376 -0.11 6.44 19.74
CA GLU A 376 -1.02 7.39 20.38
C GLU A 376 -1.72 8.26 19.34
N GLY A 377 -0.96 8.75 18.35
CA GLY A 377 -1.48 9.55 17.23
C GLY A 377 -2.52 8.79 16.42
N LEU A 378 -2.31 7.48 16.16
CA LEU A 378 -3.27 6.61 15.46
C LEU A 378 -4.61 6.44 16.20
N GLY A 379 -4.70 6.71 17.51
CA GLY A 379 -5.91 6.50 18.30
C GLY A 379 -6.27 5.01 18.46
N SER A 380 -7.16 4.69 19.41
CA SER A 380 -7.46 3.30 19.81
C SER A 380 -8.13 2.46 18.71
N ALA A 381 -8.91 3.07 17.82
CA ALA A 381 -9.63 2.37 16.75
C ALA A 381 -8.71 1.98 15.58
N VAL A 382 -7.93 2.94 15.05
CA VAL A 382 -7.01 2.69 13.92
C VAL A 382 -5.75 1.97 14.41
N GLY A 383 -5.27 2.30 15.61
CA GLY A 383 -4.18 1.55 16.25
C GLY A 383 -4.54 0.08 16.47
N GLY A 384 -5.82 -0.24 16.69
CA GLY A 384 -6.32 -1.62 16.75
C GLY A 384 -6.26 -2.36 15.40
N ASP A 385 -6.57 -1.69 14.29
CA ASP A 385 -6.51 -2.30 12.96
C ASP A 385 -5.07 -2.36 12.40
N ILE A 386 -4.24 -1.35 12.67
CA ILE A 386 -2.83 -1.32 12.27
C ILE A 386 -1.97 -2.25 13.14
N ALA A 387 -2.23 -2.35 14.45
CA ALA A 387 -1.54 -3.34 15.31
C ALA A 387 -1.89 -4.79 14.94
N ARG A 388 -2.97 -5.02 14.18
CA ARG A 388 -3.29 -6.33 13.60
C ARG A 388 -2.70 -6.53 12.19
N LEU A 389 -2.11 -5.49 11.59
CA LEU A 389 -1.34 -5.54 10.34
C LEU A 389 0.17 -5.77 10.59
N LEU A 390 0.64 -5.43 11.79
CA LEU A 390 1.95 -5.81 12.34
C LEU A 390 1.91 -7.24 12.88
#